data_AF-A0A8T5LS37-F1
#
_entry.id   AF-A0A8T5LS37-F1
#
_cell.length_a   1.000
_cell.length_b   1.000
_cell.length_c   1.000
_cell.angle_alpha   90.00
_cell.angle_beta   90.00
_cell.angle_gamma   90.00
#
_symmetry.space_group_name_H-M   'P 1'
#
loop_
_entity.id
_entity.type
_entity.pdbx_description
1 polymer ?
#
loop_
_entity_poly.entity_id
_entity_poly.type
_entity_poly.pdbx_seq_one_letter_code
_entity_poly.pdbx_strand_id
1 'polypeptide(L)'
;MKIKLYLLELAFILLLFVTVLGLLLFIRVNIQTVEQVSPEIERWGNFLEQGNTQLDDQASEDVSAITDKVRSALIKIITGFILAITAFILLSSLIKSYQWSFVSKHKITKQSWLRLSGLLTIWYSAWILLLTITTFALKTANIAAAYFIIIIGFYFTIYLTPCFLSSKTIFKTIKATFKIGIQKFYRLFWPFLLNISVFYVFISLFLVLYSAPLPFFILSWIIFALFLAWQKTVIFKVIKDA
;
A
#
# COMPACT_ATOMS: atom_id res chain seq x y z
N MET A 1 -19.52 21.27 -7.00
CA MET A 1 -18.12 20.83 -7.25
C MET A 1 -17.57 19.96 -6.11
N LYS A 2 -17.76 20.32 -4.84
CA LYS A 2 -17.22 19.58 -3.68
C LYS A 2 -17.70 18.12 -3.56
N ILE A 3 -18.99 17.85 -3.81
CA ILE A 3 -19.60 16.50 -3.73
C ILE A 3 -18.90 15.45 -4.61
N LYS A 4 -18.53 15.81 -5.84
CA LYS A 4 -17.85 14.88 -6.77
C LYS A 4 -16.45 14.48 -6.29
N LEU A 5 -15.74 15.39 -5.62
CA LEU A 5 -14.41 15.10 -5.04
C LEU A 5 -14.53 14.14 -3.85
N TYR A 6 -15.55 14.34 -3.00
CA TYR A 6 -15.82 13.45 -1.86
C TYR A 6 -16.16 12.02 -2.30
N LEU A 7 -16.97 11.87 -3.34
CA LEU A 7 -17.31 10.55 -3.90
C LEU A 7 -16.08 9.83 -4.48
N LEU A 8 -15.18 10.55 -5.14
CA LEU A 8 -13.92 9.99 -5.63
C LEU A 8 -12.97 9.60 -4.50
N GLU A 9 -12.96 10.35 -3.39
CA GLU A 9 -12.18 9.99 -2.20
C GLU A 9 -12.72 8.74 -1.53
N LEU A 10 -14.04 8.66 -1.37
CA LEU A 10 -14.71 7.47 -0.86
C LEU A 10 -14.41 6.26 -1.75
N ALA A 11 -14.46 6.42 -3.07
CA ALA A 11 -14.09 5.36 -4.02
C ALA A 11 -12.62 4.93 -3.86
N PHE A 12 -11.69 5.85 -3.64
CA PHE A 12 -10.29 5.55 -3.37
C PHE A 12 -10.10 4.77 -2.06
N ILE A 13 -10.78 5.20 -1.00
CA ILE A 13 -10.73 4.54 0.31
C ILE A 13 -11.32 3.13 0.23
N LEU A 14 -12.48 2.97 -0.41
CA LEU A 14 -13.11 1.67 -0.63
C LEU A 14 -12.20 0.74 -1.44
N LEU A 15 -11.59 1.25 -2.51
CA LEU A 15 -10.60 0.50 -3.29
C LEU A 15 -9.43 0.04 -2.41
N LEU A 16 -8.86 0.94 -1.60
CA LEU A 16 -7.75 0.62 -0.71
C LEU A 16 -8.16 -0.46 0.31
N PHE A 17 -9.34 -0.31 0.91
CA PHE A 17 -9.89 -1.27 1.86
C PHE A 17 -10.09 -2.65 1.23
N VAL A 18 -10.74 -2.72 0.07
CA VAL A 18 -10.97 -3.99 -0.67
C VAL A 18 -9.65 -4.62 -1.08
N THR A 19 -8.67 -3.82 -1.51
CA THR A 19 -7.33 -4.33 -1.89
C THR A 19 -6.61 -4.93 -0.67
N VAL A 20 -6.62 -4.23 0.47
CA VAL A 20 -5.99 -4.72 1.70
C VAL A 20 -6.66 -5.99 2.20
N LEU A 21 -7.99 -6.02 2.25
CA LEU A 21 -8.73 -7.23 2.63
C LEU A 21 -8.45 -8.40 1.69
N GLY A 22 -8.48 -8.15 0.37
CA GLY A 22 -8.18 -9.16 -0.64
C GLY A 22 -6.76 -9.71 -0.47
N LEU A 23 -5.79 -8.84 -0.19
CA LEU A 23 -4.40 -9.24 0.06
C LEU A 23 -4.27 -10.05 1.36
N LEU A 24 -4.93 -9.65 2.45
CA LEU A 24 -4.91 -10.39 3.72
C LEU A 24 -5.56 -11.77 3.59
N LEU A 25 -6.70 -11.86 2.89
CA LEU A 25 -7.35 -13.14 2.60
C LEU A 25 -6.47 -14.02 1.71
N PHE A 26 -5.85 -13.44 0.69
CA PHE A 26 -4.91 -14.15 -0.17
C PHE A 26 -3.71 -14.68 0.63
N ILE A 27 -3.07 -13.84 1.46
CA ILE A 27 -1.97 -14.25 2.34
C ILE A 27 -2.42 -15.39 3.25
N ARG A 28 -3.60 -15.27 3.90
CA ARG A 28 -4.14 -16.30 4.79
C ARG A 28 -4.32 -17.65 4.08
N VAL A 29 -4.95 -17.66 2.91
CA VAL A 29 -5.16 -18.90 2.13
C VAL A 29 -3.83 -19.54 1.74
N ASN A 30 -2.85 -18.74 1.36
CA ASN A 30 -1.55 -19.26 0.96
C ASN A 30 -0.69 -19.69 2.16
N ILE A 31 -0.76 -19.00 3.31
CA ILE A 31 -0.12 -19.45 4.56
C ILE A 31 -0.70 -20.79 4.98
N GLN A 32 -2.03 -20.96 4.95
CA GLN A 32 -2.67 -22.25 5.25
C GLN A 32 -2.19 -23.36 4.31
N THR A 33 -1.94 -23.04 3.04
CA THR A 33 -1.37 -23.99 2.08
C THR A 33 0.07 -24.39 2.44
N VAL A 34 0.87 -23.44 2.95
CA VAL A 34 2.25 -23.72 3.42
C VAL A 34 2.25 -24.47 4.76
N GLU A 35 1.35 -24.12 5.68
CA GLU A 35 1.15 -24.81 6.96
C GLU A 35 0.74 -26.28 6.77
N GLN A 36 0.00 -26.61 5.72
CA GLN A 36 -0.33 -28.01 5.39
C GLN A 36 0.88 -28.82 4.92
N VAL A 37 1.90 -28.17 4.36
CA VAL A 37 3.14 -28.80 3.90
C VAL A 37 4.22 -28.81 4.99
N SER A 38 4.11 -27.93 5.99
CA SER A 38 5.06 -27.80 7.11
C SER A 38 5.31 -29.10 7.90
N PRO A 39 4.31 -29.93 8.24
CA PRO A 39 4.52 -31.18 8.98
C PRO A 39 5.30 -32.21 8.16
N GLU A 40 5.12 -32.23 6.83
CA GLU A 40 5.87 -33.11 5.94
C GLU A 40 7.33 -32.67 5.87
N ILE A 41 7.60 -31.36 5.82
CA ILE A 41 8.96 -30.79 5.85
C ILE A 41 9.65 -31.09 7.18
N GLU A 42 8.97 -30.92 8.31
CA GLU A 42 9.52 -31.15 9.66
C GLU A 42 9.82 -32.65 9.88
N ARG A 43 8.92 -33.52 9.43
CA ARG A 43 9.12 -34.98 9.48
C ARG A 43 10.35 -35.42 8.66
N TRP A 44 10.57 -34.81 7.49
CA TRP A 44 11.74 -35.07 6.66
C TRP A 44 13.03 -34.48 7.22
N GLY A 45 12.98 -33.27 7.79
CA GLY A 45 14.13 -32.67 8.48
C GLY A 45 14.63 -33.55 9.64
N ASN A 46 13.70 -34.07 10.45
CA ASN A 46 14.00 -34.99 11.54
C ASN A 46 14.54 -36.34 11.04
N PHE A 47 14.06 -36.84 9.89
CA PHE A 47 14.57 -38.08 9.27
C PHE A 47 16.03 -37.93 8.80
N LEU A 48 16.38 -36.79 8.21
CA LEU A 48 17.74 -36.49 7.76
C LEU A 48 18.70 -36.25 8.94
N GLU A 49 18.26 -35.58 10.01
CA GLU A 49 19.05 -35.40 11.24
C GLU A 49 19.35 -36.72 11.97
N GLN A 50 18.48 -37.72 11.84
CA GLN A 50 18.66 -39.05 12.42
C GLN A 50 19.69 -39.92 11.68
N GLY A 51 20.34 -39.42 10.63
CA GLY A 51 21.47 -40.07 9.97
C GLY A 51 21.12 -41.20 9.01
N ASN A 52 19.84 -41.40 8.69
CA ASN A 52 19.41 -42.31 7.62
C ASN A 52 19.75 -41.69 6.26
N THR A 53 20.90 -42.08 5.72
CA THR A 53 21.48 -41.55 4.47
C THR A 53 21.10 -42.36 3.22
N GLN A 54 20.33 -43.45 3.37
CA GLN A 54 19.76 -44.17 2.22
C GLN A 54 18.43 -43.51 1.84
N LEU A 55 18.50 -42.60 0.87
CA LEU A 55 17.35 -42.20 0.08
C LEU A 55 16.95 -43.41 -0.78
N ASP A 56 15.95 -44.16 -0.35
CA ASP A 56 15.23 -45.07 -1.23
C ASP A 56 14.63 -44.27 -2.40
N ASP A 57 14.43 -44.86 -3.59
CA ASP A 57 13.97 -44.10 -4.77
C ASP A 57 12.65 -43.35 -4.49
N GLN A 58 11.82 -43.92 -3.62
CA GLN A 58 10.56 -43.35 -3.15
C GLN A 58 10.75 -42.11 -2.23
N ALA A 59 11.83 -42.06 -1.45
CA ALA A 59 12.18 -40.91 -0.61
C ALA A 59 12.63 -39.70 -1.45
N SER A 60 13.35 -39.95 -2.54
CA SER A 60 13.76 -38.92 -3.50
C SER A 60 12.55 -38.32 -4.22
N GLU A 61 11.58 -39.16 -4.60
CA GLU A 61 10.35 -38.73 -5.25
C GLU A 61 9.47 -37.88 -4.31
N ASP A 62 9.35 -38.26 -3.03
CA ASP A 62 8.61 -37.51 -2.02
C ASP A 62 9.23 -36.14 -1.71
N VAL A 63 10.57 -36.06 -1.58
CA VAL A 63 11.28 -34.79 -1.36
C VAL A 63 11.14 -33.86 -2.58
N SER A 64 11.21 -34.42 -3.79
CA SER A 64 10.97 -33.66 -5.02
C SER A 64 9.54 -33.12 -5.04
N ALA A 65 8.54 -33.95 -4.71
CA ALA A 65 7.14 -33.56 -4.69
C ALA A 65 6.84 -32.46 -3.65
N ILE A 66 7.44 -32.55 -2.45
CA ILE A 66 7.32 -31.50 -1.41
C ILE A 66 7.99 -30.21 -1.89
N THR A 67 9.21 -30.30 -2.43
CA THR A 67 9.94 -29.13 -2.94
C THR A 67 9.16 -28.44 -4.06
N ASP A 68 8.57 -29.19 -4.98
CA ASP A 68 7.74 -28.66 -6.06
C ASP A 68 6.44 -28.04 -5.55
N LYS A 69 5.79 -28.63 -4.54
CA LYS A 69 4.62 -28.03 -3.87
C LYS A 69 4.97 -26.69 -3.21
N VAL A 70 6.06 -26.64 -2.44
CA VAL A 70 6.53 -25.40 -1.79
C VAL A 70 6.90 -24.34 -2.82
N ARG A 71 7.66 -24.72 -3.85
CA ARG A 71 8.05 -23.83 -4.95
C ARG A 71 6.82 -23.28 -5.68
N SER A 72 5.85 -24.14 -6.01
CA SER A 72 4.60 -23.75 -6.64
C SER A 72 3.78 -22.79 -5.76
N ALA A 73 3.69 -23.06 -4.46
CA ALA A 73 3.03 -22.17 -3.51
C ALA A 73 3.72 -20.80 -3.44
N LEU A 74 5.06 -20.76 -3.33
CA LEU A 74 5.82 -19.51 -3.33
C LEU A 74 5.65 -18.72 -4.64
N ILE A 75 5.70 -19.38 -5.80
CA ILE A 75 5.46 -18.73 -7.09
C ILE A 75 4.06 -18.13 -7.15
N LYS A 76 3.03 -18.85 -6.67
CA LYS A 76 1.65 -18.34 -6.59
C LYS A 76 1.56 -17.12 -5.68
N ILE A 77 2.18 -17.16 -4.50
CA ILE A 77 2.22 -16.03 -3.55
C ILE A 77 2.85 -14.80 -4.21
N ILE A 78 4.04 -14.96 -4.77
CA ILE A 78 4.79 -13.85 -5.40
C ILE A 78 4.00 -13.27 -6.58
N THR A 79 3.46 -14.13 -7.45
CA THR A 79 2.68 -13.71 -8.63
C THR A 79 1.41 -12.98 -8.21
N GLY A 80 0.67 -13.52 -7.24
CA GLY A 80 -0.54 -12.89 -6.72
C GLY A 80 -0.25 -11.54 -6.07
N PHE A 81 0.87 -11.41 -5.35
CA PHE A 81 1.30 -10.15 -4.75
C PHE A 81 1.63 -9.10 -5.82
N ILE A 82 2.38 -9.48 -6.87
CA ILE A 82 2.69 -8.58 -8.00
C ILE A 82 1.42 -8.12 -8.70
N LEU A 83 0.46 -9.02 -8.95
CA LEU A 83 -0.81 -8.69 -9.57
C LEU A 83 -1.64 -7.74 -8.70
N ALA A 84 -1.73 -7.99 -7.39
CA ALA A 84 -2.46 -7.15 -6.45
C ALA A 84 -1.88 -5.72 -6.39
N ILE A 85 -0.55 -5.59 -6.29
CA ILE A 85 0.13 -4.29 -6.31
C ILE A 85 -0.09 -3.57 -7.63
N THR A 86 0.03 -4.28 -8.75
CA THR A 86 -0.15 -3.68 -10.09
C THR A 86 -1.58 -3.18 -10.27
N ALA A 87 -2.58 -4.00 -9.89
CA ALA A 87 -3.98 -3.61 -9.93
C ALA A 87 -4.26 -2.39 -9.04
N PHE A 88 -3.73 -2.39 -7.81
CA PHE A 88 -3.83 -1.26 -6.90
C PHE A 88 -3.24 0.02 -7.50
N ILE A 89 -2.05 -0.04 -8.08
CA ILE A 89 -1.39 1.12 -8.69
C ILE A 89 -2.22 1.68 -9.85
N LEU A 90 -2.71 0.80 -10.74
CA LEU A 90 -3.51 1.21 -11.90
C LEU A 90 -4.83 1.85 -11.50
N LEU A 91 -5.55 1.23 -10.57
CA LEU A 91 -6.84 1.73 -10.06
C LEU A 91 -6.64 3.02 -9.23
N SER A 92 -5.63 3.07 -8.36
CA SER A 92 -5.23 4.27 -7.62
C SER A 92 -4.89 5.41 -8.59
N SER A 93 -4.10 5.13 -9.65
CA SER A 93 -3.75 6.12 -10.67
C SER A 93 -4.97 6.65 -11.40
N LEU A 94 -5.92 5.76 -11.74
CA LEU A 94 -7.17 6.15 -12.40
C LEU A 94 -7.95 7.13 -11.51
N ILE A 95 -8.23 6.75 -10.25
CA ILE A 95 -8.98 7.60 -9.32
C ILE A 95 -8.24 8.91 -9.07
N LYS A 96 -6.93 8.88 -8.83
CA LYS A 96 -6.11 10.09 -8.64
C LYS A 96 -6.07 10.98 -9.89
N SER A 97 -6.12 10.41 -11.10
CA SER A 97 -6.23 11.17 -12.35
C SER A 97 -7.56 11.89 -12.45
N TYR A 98 -8.67 11.24 -12.07
CA TYR A 98 -9.98 11.88 -11.97
C TYR A 98 -9.98 13.01 -10.95
N GLN A 99 -9.46 12.76 -9.75
CA GLN A 99 -9.34 13.78 -8.71
C GLN A 99 -8.53 14.99 -9.20
N TRP A 100 -7.35 14.75 -9.79
CA TRP A 100 -6.50 15.79 -10.33
C TRP A 100 -7.19 16.59 -11.44
N SER A 101 -7.87 15.93 -12.37
CA SER A 101 -8.62 16.56 -13.46
C SER A 101 -9.71 17.50 -12.94
N PHE A 102 -10.46 17.06 -11.92
CA PHE A 102 -11.48 17.89 -11.29
C PHE A 102 -10.91 19.12 -10.59
N VAL A 103 -9.76 18.98 -9.92
CA VAL A 103 -9.14 20.08 -9.16
C VAL A 103 -8.40 21.07 -10.06
N SER A 104 -7.65 20.58 -11.04
CA SER A 104 -6.84 21.39 -11.97
C SER A 104 -7.61 21.88 -13.20
N LYS A 105 -8.88 21.49 -13.34
CA LYS A 105 -9.72 21.74 -14.52
C LYS A 105 -9.10 21.25 -15.85
N HIS A 106 -8.15 20.30 -15.79
CA HIS A 106 -7.55 19.70 -16.98
C HIS A 106 -8.31 18.45 -17.38
N LYS A 107 -8.43 18.16 -18.68
CA LYS A 107 -9.03 16.91 -19.17
C LYS A 107 -8.07 15.74 -18.96
N ILE A 108 -8.61 14.59 -18.55
CA ILE A 108 -7.85 13.34 -18.47
C ILE A 108 -7.59 12.85 -19.89
N THR A 109 -6.32 12.68 -20.24
CA THR A 109 -5.90 11.99 -21.46
C THR A 109 -5.26 10.65 -21.11
N LYS A 110 -5.32 9.66 -22.02
CA LYS A 110 -4.62 8.38 -21.85
C LYS A 110 -3.15 8.56 -21.50
N GLN A 111 -2.49 9.54 -22.13
CA GLN A 111 -1.09 9.87 -21.87
C GLN A 111 -0.88 10.41 -20.44
N SER A 112 -1.77 11.28 -19.96
CA SER A 112 -1.68 11.81 -18.59
C SER A 112 -1.86 10.72 -17.53
N TRP A 113 -2.81 9.81 -17.75
CA TRP A 113 -3.03 8.67 -16.85
C TRP A 113 -1.85 7.71 -16.84
N LEU A 114 -1.32 7.32 -18.01
CA LEU A 114 -0.13 6.46 -18.09
C LEU A 114 1.10 7.09 -17.42
N ARG A 115 1.30 8.40 -17.58
CA ARG A 115 2.38 9.13 -16.89
C ARG A 115 2.19 9.15 -15.37
N LEU A 116 0.96 9.34 -14.88
CA LEU A 116 0.68 9.28 -13.45
C LEU A 116 0.87 7.86 -12.90
N SER A 117 0.44 6.84 -13.64
CA SER A 117 0.67 5.44 -13.28
C SER A 117 2.15 5.15 -13.17
N GLY A 118 2.95 5.52 -14.18
CA GLY A 118 4.41 5.34 -14.16
C GLY A 118 5.09 6.11 -13.03
N LEU A 119 4.62 7.33 -12.73
CA LEU A 119 5.09 8.10 -11.57
C LEU A 119 4.80 7.35 -10.26
N LEU A 120 3.58 6.85 -10.07
CA LEU A 120 3.20 6.10 -8.87
C LEU A 120 3.98 4.78 -8.74
N THR A 121 4.20 4.06 -9.84
CA THR A 121 5.02 2.85 -9.84
C THR A 121 6.44 3.15 -9.38
N ILE A 122 7.12 4.12 -10.01
CA ILE A 122 8.50 4.50 -9.63
C ILE A 122 8.53 4.96 -8.17
N TRP A 123 7.53 5.75 -7.76
CA TRP A 123 7.44 6.29 -6.42
C TRP A 123 7.28 5.21 -5.36
N TYR A 124 6.30 4.31 -5.49
CA TYR A 124 6.08 3.25 -4.52
C TYR A 124 7.22 2.23 -4.52
N SER A 125 7.78 1.88 -5.68
CA SER A 125 8.94 1.00 -5.75
C SER A 125 10.15 1.57 -5.01
N ALA A 126 10.38 2.89 -5.09
CA ALA A 126 11.46 3.54 -4.32
C ALA A 126 11.24 3.43 -2.81
N TRP A 127 10.01 3.65 -2.32
CA TRP A 127 9.68 3.51 -0.90
C TRP A 127 9.76 2.07 -0.40
N ILE A 128 9.28 1.10 -1.19
CA ILE A 128 9.38 -0.32 -0.87
C ILE A 128 10.85 -0.73 -0.80
N LEU A 129 11.66 -0.35 -1.78
CA LEU A 129 13.09 -0.65 -1.79
C LEU A 129 13.78 -0.07 -0.54
N LEU A 130 13.47 1.18 -0.18
CA LEU A 130 14.05 1.84 0.98
C LEU A 130 13.62 1.18 2.30
N LEU A 131 12.36 0.75 2.38
CA LEU A 131 11.85 -0.06 3.49
C LEU A 131 12.62 -1.38 3.59
N THR A 132 12.73 -2.13 2.49
CA THR A 132 13.43 -3.42 2.44
C THR A 132 14.90 -3.30 2.83
N ILE A 133 15.61 -2.31 2.28
CA ILE A 133 17.00 -2.02 2.64
C ILE A 133 17.11 -1.74 4.13
N THR A 134 16.19 -0.95 4.69
CA THR A 134 16.24 -0.59 6.11
C THR A 134 15.94 -1.77 7.01
N THR A 135 14.94 -2.60 6.66
CA THR A 135 14.64 -3.82 7.40
C THR A 135 15.80 -4.83 7.35
N PHE A 136 16.51 -4.92 6.22
CA PHE A 136 17.63 -5.85 6.06
C PHE A 136 18.91 -5.34 6.72
N ALA A 137 19.23 -4.06 6.53
CA ALA A 137 20.46 -3.45 7.03
C ALA A 137 20.51 -3.37 8.57
N LEU A 138 19.36 -3.18 9.22
CA LEU A 138 19.35 -2.98 10.67
C LEU A 138 19.46 -4.27 11.48
N LYS A 139 19.37 -5.47 10.85
CA LYS A 139 19.53 -6.85 11.41
C LYS A 139 18.72 -7.20 12.67
N THR A 140 18.19 -6.20 13.35
CA THR A 140 17.39 -6.21 14.57
C THR A 140 16.20 -5.31 14.30
N ALA A 141 15.08 -5.67 14.91
CA ALA A 141 13.77 -5.06 14.77
C ALA A 141 13.74 -3.58 15.20
N ASN A 142 14.46 -2.70 14.50
CA ASN A 142 14.32 -1.26 14.61
C ASN A 142 13.04 -0.85 13.86
N ILE A 143 11.94 -1.36 14.40
CA ILE A 143 10.56 -1.13 13.99
C ILE A 143 10.31 0.39 13.92
N ALA A 144 10.96 1.18 14.77
CA ALA A 144 10.90 2.64 14.73
C ALA A 144 11.45 3.22 13.41
N ALA A 145 12.58 2.72 12.89
CA ALA A 145 13.12 3.15 11.61
C ALA A 145 12.20 2.78 10.43
N ALA A 146 11.64 1.57 10.45
CA ALA A 146 10.66 1.14 9.45
C ALA A 146 9.39 2.00 9.50
N TYR A 147 8.86 2.29 10.69
CA TYR A 147 7.72 3.19 10.86
C TYR A 147 8.04 4.60 10.39
N PHE A 148 9.23 5.12 10.69
CA PHE A 148 9.64 6.44 10.25
C PHE A 148 9.65 6.55 8.71
N ILE A 149 10.17 5.53 8.02
CA ILE A 149 10.15 5.47 6.55
C ILE A 149 8.72 5.43 6.01
N ILE A 150 7.86 4.62 6.62
CA ILE A 150 6.46 4.51 6.23
C ILE A 150 5.75 5.87 6.40
N ILE A 151 5.94 6.53 7.55
CA ILE A 151 5.33 7.83 7.86
C ILE A 151 5.81 8.89 6.86
N ILE A 152 7.12 8.98 6.62
CA ILE A 152 7.68 9.92 5.64
C ILE A 152 7.20 9.60 4.22
N GLY A 153 7.15 8.32 3.86
CA GLY A 153 6.65 7.87 2.57
C GLY A 153 5.20 8.29 2.35
N PHE A 154 4.34 8.11 3.34
CA PHE A 154 2.96 8.59 3.30
C PHE A 154 2.89 10.11 3.22
N TYR A 155 3.68 10.82 4.04
CA TYR A 155 3.76 12.28 4.02
C TYR A 155 4.03 12.79 2.61
N PHE A 156 5.10 12.34 1.95
CA PHE A 156 5.42 12.82 0.60
C PHE A 156 4.44 12.33 -0.48
N THR A 157 3.86 11.13 -0.33
CA THR A 157 2.87 10.59 -1.27
C THR A 157 1.63 11.47 -1.38
N ILE A 158 1.23 12.13 -0.29
CA ILE A 158 0.09 13.05 -0.26
C ILE A 158 0.32 14.25 -1.19
N TYR A 159 1.56 14.72 -1.36
CA TYR A 159 1.90 15.88 -2.19
C TYR A 159 2.18 15.53 -3.65
N LEU A 160 2.42 14.24 -3.94
CA LEU A 160 2.79 13.77 -5.26
C LEU A 160 1.71 14.08 -6.31
N THR A 161 0.44 13.77 -6.01
CA THR A 161 -0.68 13.97 -6.94
C THR A 161 -0.97 15.46 -7.21
N PRO A 162 -1.01 16.34 -6.19
CA PRO A 162 -1.10 17.78 -6.43
C PRO A 162 0.06 18.38 -7.23
N CYS A 163 1.28 17.87 -7.06
CA CYS A 163 2.45 18.36 -7.79
C CYS A 163 2.54 17.84 -9.23
N PHE A 164 1.70 16.86 -9.59
CA PHE A 164 1.70 16.27 -10.91
C PHE A 164 1.21 17.26 -11.97
N LEU A 165 2.03 17.42 -13.01
CA LEU A 165 1.66 18.14 -14.23
C LEU A 165 2.05 17.29 -15.42
N SER A 166 1.07 16.97 -16.26
CA SER A 166 1.27 16.08 -17.41
C SER A 166 2.37 16.56 -18.37
N SER A 167 2.67 17.86 -18.41
CA SER A 167 3.73 18.44 -19.25
C SER A 167 5.14 18.30 -18.66
N LYS A 168 5.27 18.01 -17.36
CA LYS A 168 6.57 17.84 -16.68
C LYS A 168 7.05 16.40 -16.77
N THR A 169 8.37 16.21 -16.70
CA THR A 169 8.96 14.87 -16.56
C THR A 169 8.68 14.29 -15.17
N ILE A 170 8.71 12.97 -15.06
CA ILE A 170 8.55 12.24 -13.78
C ILE A 170 9.55 12.77 -12.74
N PHE A 171 10.83 12.87 -13.10
CA PHE A 171 11.88 13.38 -12.22
C PHE A 171 11.63 14.82 -11.75
N LYS A 172 11.16 15.71 -12.63
CA LYS A 172 10.78 17.09 -12.25
C LYS A 172 9.61 17.10 -11.26
N THR A 173 8.66 16.18 -11.41
CA THR A 173 7.52 16.04 -10.48
C THR A 173 7.97 15.55 -9.11
N ILE A 174 8.85 14.54 -9.07
CA ILE A 174 9.48 14.04 -7.84
C ILE A 174 10.23 15.15 -7.12
N LYS A 175 11.11 15.87 -7.84
CA LYS A 175 11.88 16.99 -7.29
C LYS A 175 10.98 18.09 -6.73
N ALA A 176 9.90 18.44 -7.44
CA ALA A 176 8.92 19.42 -6.96
C ALA A 176 8.22 18.96 -5.68
N THR A 177 7.84 17.68 -5.61
CA THR A 177 7.19 17.06 -4.45
C THR A 177 8.08 17.18 -3.20
N PHE A 178 9.36 16.83 -3.31
CA PHE A 178 10.31 16.99 -2.20
C PHE A 178 10.54 18.45 -1.84
N LYS A 179 10.75 19.32 -2.84
CA LYS A 179 10.96 20.77 -2.61
C LYS A 179 9.81 21.37 -1.81
N ILE A 180 8.57 21.12 -2.21
CA ILE A 180 7.39 21.69 -1.56
C ILE A 180 7.17 21.05 -0.17
N GLY A 181 7.30 19.73 -0.06
CA GLY A 181 7.12 19.02 1.20
C GLY A 181 8.11 19.47 2.29
N ILE A 182 9.32 19.88 1.90
CA ILE A 182 10.34 20.45 2.80
C ILE A 182 10.06 21.95 3.06
N GLN A 183 9.88 22.77 2.01
CA GLN A 183 9.72 24.21 2.15
C GLN A 183 8.48 24.63 2.95
N LYS A 184 7.41 23.83 2.87
CA LYS A 184 6.15 24.08 3.58
C LYS A 184 5.90 23.07 4.68
N PHE A 185 6.96 22.41 5.20
CA PHE A 185 6.84 21.35 6.19
C PHE A 185 5.92 21.71 7.35
N TYR A 186 6.14 22.86 8.00
CA TYR A 186 5.32 23.28 9.14
C TYR A 186 3.82 23.44 8.81
N ARG A 187 3.47 23.90 7.60
CA ARG A 187 2.06 24.09 7.18
C ARG A 187 1.40 22.78 6.77
N LEU A 188 2.18 21.83 6.27
CA LEU A 188 1.70 20.58 5.68
C LEU A 188 1.78 19.41 6.66
N PHE A 189 2.68 19.48 7.64
CA PHE A 189 2.85 18.48 8.69
C PHE A 189 1.68 18.46 9.67
N TRP A 190 1.11 19.64 10.01
CA TRP A 190 -0.03 19.69 10.94
C TRP A 190 -1.28 18.99 10.39
N PRO A 191 -1.73 19.28 9.15
CA PRO A 191 -2.81 18.51 8.54
C PRO A 191 -2.49 17.01 8.45
N PHE A 192 -1.23 16.64 8.23
CA PHE A 192 -0.79 15.24 8.15
C PHE A 192 -0.88 14.51 9.49
N LEU A 193 -0.36 15.09 10.57
CA LEU A 193 -0.48 14.56 11.92
C LEU A 193 -1.94 14.41 12.33
N LEU A 194 -2.77 15.40 12.00
CA LEU A 194 -4.20 15.37 12.30
C LEU A 194 -4.89 14.21 11.55
N ASN A 195 -4.48 13.92 10.30
CA ASN A 195 -4.96 12.76 9.55
C ASN A 195 -4.60 11.43 10.24
N ILE A 196 -3.34 11.24 10.62
CA ILE A 196 -2.93 10.02 11.34
C ILE A 196 -3.71 9.89 12.66
N SER A 197 -3.87 11.00 13.39
CA SER A 197 -4.57 11.01 14.68
C SER A 197 -6.05 10.66 14.52
N VAL A 198 -6.72 11.28 13.55
CA VAL A 198 -8.13 10.99 13.23
C VAL A 198 -8.29 9.55 12.75
N PHE A 199 -7.41 9.07 11.88
CA PHE A 199 -7.40 7.67 11.43
C PHE A 199 -7.24 6.70 12.60
N TYR A 200 -6.34 7.00 13.55
CA TYR A 200 -6.14 6.18 14.74
C TYR A 200 -7.36 6.18 15.67
N VAL A 201 -7.99 7.34 15.88
CA VAL A 201 -9.26 7.45 16.61
C VAL A 201 -10.35 6.63 15.92
N PHE A 202 -10.43 6.66 14.58
CA PHE A 202 -11.40 5.86 13.83
C PHE A 202 -11.13 4.36 13.92
N ILE A 203 -9.88 3.91 13.85
CA ILE A 203 -9.54 2.50 14.07
C ILE A 203 -9.90 2.09 15.50
N SER A 204 -9.57 2.91 16.49
CA SER A 204 -9.89 2.63 17.89
C SER A 204 -11.39 2.55 18.12
N LEU A 205 -12.16 3.48 17.54
CA LEU A 205 -13.61 3.44 17.52
C LEU A 205 -14.12 2.21 16.78
N PHE A 206 -13.55 1.83 15.63
CA PHE A 206 -13.94 0.62 14.91
C PHE A 206 -13.75 -0.65 15.75
N LEU A 207 -12.62 -0.77 16.45
CA LEU A 207 -12.33 -1.91 17.31
C LEU A 207 -13.28 -1.98 18.52
N VAL A 208 -13.63 -0.83 19.11
CA VAL A 208 -14.56 -0.74 20.24
C VAL A 208 -16.02 -0.93 19.79
N LEU A 209 -16.37 -0.41 18.62
CA LEU A 209 -17.71 -0.43 18.02
C LEU A 209 -17.94 -1.64 17.11
N TYR A 210 -17.07 -2.65 17.12
CA TYR A 210 -17.34 -3.91 16.40
C TYR A 210 -18.63 -4.59 16.90
N SER A 211 -19.10 -4.20 18.09
CA SER A 211 -20.40 -4.53 18.69
C SER A 211 -21.50 -3.48 18.46
N ALA A 212 -21.24 -2.41 17.72
CA ALA A 212 -22.18 -1.31 17.50
C ALA A 212 -23.06 -1.49 16.26
N PRO A 213 -24.23 -0.82 16.20
CA PRO A 213 -25.12 -0.89 15.06
C PRO A 213 -24.46 -0.40 13.75
N LEU A 214 -24.70 -1.11 12.65
CA LEU A 214 -24.22 -0.82 11.29
C LEU A 214 -24.30 0.67 10.86
N PRO A 215 -25.33 1.47 11.24
CA PRO A 215 -25.39 2.89 10.89
C PRO A 215 -24.25 3.74 11.46
N PHE A 216 -23.78 3.47 12.69
CA PHE A 216 -22.67 4.22 13.30
C PHE A 216 -21.35 3.94 12.58
N PHE A 217 -21.15 2.69 12.15
CA PHE A 217 -20.02 2.30 11.34
C PHE A 217 -20.00 3.07 10.01
N ILE A 218 -21.12 3.11 9.29
CA ILE A 218 -21.23 3.83 8.01
C ILE A 218 -20.98 5.34 8.21
N LEU A 219 -21.57 5.94 9.25
CA LEU A 219 -21.37 7.36 9.55
C LEU A 219 -19.90 7.70 9.82
N SER A 220 -19.19 6.83 10.54
CA SER A 220 -17.78 7.00 10.86
C SER A 220 -16.90 7.08 9.60
N TRP A 221 -17.12 6.18 8.64
CA TRP A 221 -16.44 6.20 7.33
C TRP A 221 -16.78 7.43 6.50
N ILE A 222 -18.03 7.91 6.53
CA ILE A 222 -18.43 9.14 5.83
C ILE A 222 -17.65 10.32 6.40
N ILE A 223 -17.60 10.47 7.73
CA ILE A 223 -16.85 11.56 8.39
C ILE A 223 -15.37 11.48 8.04
N PHE A 224 -14.77 10.29 8.07
CA PHE A 224 -13.38 10.09 7.68
C PHE A 224 -13.11 10.49 6.22
N ALA A 225 -13.97 10.09 5.29
CA ALA A 225 -13.85 10.47 3.88
C ALA A 225 -13.99 11.99 3.68
N LEU A 226 -14.92 12.63 4.39
CA LEU A 226 -15.07 14.10 4.37
C LEU A 226 -13.81 14.80 4.88
N PHE A 227 -13.21 14.28 5.96
CA PHE A 227 -11.97 14.81 6.53
C PHE A 227 -10.79 14.71 5.56
N LEU A 228 -10.58 13.54 4.94
CA LEU A 228 -9.51 13.33 3.95
C LEU A 228 -9.64 14.28 2.75
N ALA A 229 -10.86 14.47 2.26
CA ALA A 229 -11.11 15.39 1.15
C ALA A 229 -10.94 16.87 1.54
N TRP A 230 -11.29 17.26 2.77
CA TRP A 230 -10.96 18.58 3.31
C TRP A 230 -9.44 18.79 3.37
N GLN A 231 -8.71 17.81 3.89
CA GLN A 231 -7.25 17.87 3.96
C GLN A 231 -6.63 18.03 2.57
N LYS A 232 -7.10 17.27 1.57
CA LYS A 232 -6.67 17.41 0.18
C LYS A 232 -6.89 18.82 -0.35
N THR A 233 -8.04 19.44 -0.07
CA THR A 233 -8.30 20.81 -0.51
C THR A 233 -7.36 21.83 0.15
N VAL A 234 -7.02 21.65 1.43
CA VAL A 234 -6.00 22.46 2.11
C VAL A 234 -4.64 22.30 1.45
N ILE A 235 -4.21 21.06 1.20
CA ILE A 235 -2.92 20.75 0.57
C ILE A 235 -2.82 21.36 -0.82
N PHE A 236 -3.85 21.19 -1.65
CA PHE A 236 -3.89 21.79 -2.98
C PHE A 236 -3.79 23.32 -2.94
N LYS A 237 -4.43 23.97 -1.97
CA LYS A 237 -4.33 25.42 -1.80
C LYS A 237 -2.89 25.84 -1.46
N VAL A 238 -2.27 25.17 -0.47
CA VAL A 238 -0.88 25.47 -0.06
C VAL A 238 0.12 25.24 -1.20
N ILE A 239 -0.13 24.25 -2.06
CA ILE A 239 0.72 23.95 -3.23
C ILE A 239 0.52 24.95 -4.36
N LYS A 240 -0.71 25.44 -4.57
CA LYS A 240 -1.01 26.46 -5.58
C LYS A 240 -0.39 27.81 -5.23
N ASP A 241 -0.29 28.12 -3.94
CA ASP A 241 0.28 29.36 -3.41
C ASP A 241 1.83 29.32 -3.30
N ALA A 242 2.49 28.31 -3.88
CA ALA A 242 3.94 28.05 -3.79
C ALA A 242 4.62 28.07 -5.18
#